data_AF-A0A829MJF4-F1
#
_entry.id   AF-A0A829MJF4-F1
#
_cell.length_a   1.000
_cell.length_b   1.000
_cell.length_c   1.000
_cell.angle_alpha   90.00
_cell.angle_beta   90.00
_cell.angle_gamma   90.00
#
_symmetry.space_group_name_H-M   'P 1'
#
loop_
_entity.id
_entity.type
_entity.pdbx_description
1 polymer ?
#
loop_
_entity_poly.entity_id
_entity_poly.type
_entity_poly.pdbx_seq_one_letter_code
_entity_poly.pdbx_strand_id
1 'polypeptide(L)'
;MVLVRVVQGLAISLWETHGTAINIVLVLVFLAAVTAWAVADGRGDAERNPDPDRREDLAMWWLLGGIFAGVVSGLVIWLISLFNDGIYAASILAELTTTAAFVALLVFVPAMAGVFAGRLLVDRKHKEHAALQQSDTDVFQAVQEEADATK
;
A
#
# COMPACT_ATOMS: atom_id res chain seq x y z
N MET A 1 9.67 0.26 -9.51
CA MET A 1 9.33 -0.05 -10.92
C MET A 1 10.55 -0.28 -11.81
N VAL A 2 11.60 0.55 -11.75
CA VAL A 2 12.82 0.36 -12.58
C VAL A 2 13.40 -1.05 -12.46
N LEU A 3 13.67 -1.51 -11.23
CA LEU A 3 14.21 -2.85 -10.98
C LEU A 3 13.33 -3.95 -11.57
N VAL A 4 12.01 -3.84 -11.38
CA VAL A 4 11.03 -4.80 -11.92
C VAL A 4 11.14 -4.88 -13.44
N ARG A 5 11.21 -3.73 -14.13
CA ARG A 5 11.32 -3.69 -15.60
C ARG A 5 12.66 -4.22 -16.11
N VAL A 6 13.77 -3.93 -15.41
CA VAL A 6 15.09 -4.46 -15.76
C VAL A 6 15.12 -5.98 -15.59
N VAL A 7 14.65 -6.49 -14.45
CA VAL A 7 14.55 -7.94 -14.19
C VAL A 7 13.61 -8.61 -15.20
N GLN A 8 12.48 -7.97 -15.51
CA GLN A 8 11.54 -8.46 -16.52
C GLN A 8 12.21 -8.58 -17.89
N GLY A 9 12.92 -7.55 -18.35
CA GLY A 9 13.61 -7.57 -19.65
C GLY A 9 14.66 -8.68 -19.74
N LEU A 10 15.49 -8.82 -18.70
CA LEU A 10 16.51 -9.87 -18.63
C LEU A 10 15.89 -11.27 -18.56
N ALA A 11 14.88 -11.46 -17.71
CA ALA A 11 14.24 -12.77 -17.53
C ALA A 11 13.49 -13.23 -18.79
N ILE A 12 12.81 -12.33 -19.48
CA ILE A 12 12.13 -12.64 -20.75
C ILE A 12 13.15 -12.98 -21.83
N SER A 13 14.29 -12.28 -21.88
CA SER A 13 15.36 -12.60 -22.84
C SER A 13 15.99 -13.98 -22.63
N LEU A 14 15.95 -14.53 -21.40
CA LEU A 14 16.49 -15.85 -21.09
C LEU A 14 15.43 -16.97 -21.23
N TRP A 15 14.16 -16.66 -20.95
CA TRP A 15 13.05 -17.61 -20.95
C TRP A 15 11.86 -17.08 -21.76
N GLU A 16 12.08 -16.89 -23.06
CA GLU A 16 11.11 -16.27 -23.97
C GLU A 16 9.73 -16.96 -23.94
N THR A 17 9.70 -18.29 -23.81
CA THR A 17 8.47 -19.10 -23.73
C THR A 17 7.61 -18.81 -22.51
N HIS A 18 8.17 -18.20 -21.46
CA HIS A 18 7.49 -17.93 -20.19
C HIS A 18 7.20 -16.45 -19.92
N GLY A 19 7.32 -15.59 -20.93
CA GLY A 19 7.19 -14.13 -20.75
C GLY A 19 5.89 -13.68 -20.07
N THR A 20 4.75 -14.31 -20.39
CA THR A 20 3.46 -14.03 -19.74
C THR A 20 3.50 -14.35 -18.24
N ALA A 21 4.04 -15.50 -17.86
CA ALA A 21 4.12 -15.91 -16.47
C ALA A 21 5.05 -14.98 -15.67
N ILE A 22 6.20 -14.61 -16.25
CA ILE A 22 7.15 -13.65 -15.65
C ILE A 22 6.45 -12.32 -15.35
N ASN A 23 5.71 -11.77 -16.33
CA ASN A 23 4.98 -10.52 -16.16
C ASN A 23 3.96 -10.59 -15.03
N ILE A 24 3.12 -11.64 -15.01
CA ILE A 24 2.09 -11.80 -13.97
C ILE A 24 2.74 -11.90 -12.59
N VAL A 25 3.76 -12.73 -12.44
CA VAL A 25 4.44 -12.91 -11.14
C VAL A 25 5.07 -11.60 -10.67
N LEU A 26 5.78 -10.88 -11.53
CA LEU A 26 6.42 -9.61 -11.17
C LEU A 26 5.40 -8.54 -10.79
N VAL A 27 4.28 -8.45 -11.50
CA VAL A 27 3.19 -7.53 -11.14
C VAL A 27 2.59 -7.92 -9.79
N LEU A 28 2.31 -9.20 -9.55
CA LEU A 28 1.76 -9.66 -8.26
C LEU A 28 2.72 -9.37 -7.10
N VAL A 29 4.02 -9.61 -7.27
CA VAL A 29 5.04 -9.28 -6.26
C VAL A 29 5.09 -7.78 -6.00
N PHE A 30 5.04 -6.95 -7.06
CA PHE A 30 5.00 -5.51 -6.92
C PHE A 30 3.76 -5.03 -6.17
N LEU A 31 2.58 -5.54 -6.54
CA LEU A 31 1.31 -5.21 -5.88
C LEU A 31 1.33 -5.64 -4.40
N ALA A 32 1.82 -6.84 -4.10
CA ALA A 32 1.93 -7.34 -2.74
C ALA A 32 2.85 -6.45 -1.88
N ALA A 33 3.99 -6.03 -2.43
CA ALA A 33 4.91 -5.13 -1.73
C ALA A 33 4.28 -3.76 -1.45
N VAL A 34 3.64 -3.16 -2.45
CA VAL A 34 2.94 -1.86 -2.31
C VAL A 34 1.80 -1.97 -1.30
N THR A 35 0.93 -2.97 -1.42
CA THR A 35 -0.18 -3.16 -0.49
C THR A 35 0.30 -3.43 0.93
N ALA A 36 1.32 -4.28 1.13
CA ALA A 36 1.83 -4.59 2.46
C ALA A 36 2.41 -3.34 3.16
N TRP A 37 3.14 -2.51 2.41
CA TRP A 37 3.62 -1.22 2.93
C TRP A 37 2.44 -0.31 3.28
N ALA A 38 1.48 -0.17 2.37
CA ALA A 38 0.34 0.71 2.57
C ALA A 38 -0.54 0.28 3.76
N VAL A 39 -0.64 -1.02 4.04
CA VAL A 39 -1.26 -1.54 5.28
C VAL A 39 -0.48 -1.07 6.50
N ALA A 40 0.85 -1.17 6.48
CA ALA A 40 1.68 -0.69 7.58
C ALA A 40 1.52 0.82 7.81
N ASP A 41 1.50 1.62 6.75
CA ASP A 41 1.27 3.07 6.81
C ASP A 41 -0.13 3.38 7.38
N GLY A 42 -1.18 2.73 6.88
CA GLY A 42 -2.54 2.93 7.37
C GLY A 42 -2.71 2.54 8.84
N ARG A 43 -2.01 1.50 9.29
CA ARG A 43 -1.95 1.12 10.71
C ARG A 43 -1.24 2.18 11.54
N GLY A 44 -0.05 2.60 11.10
CA GLY A 44 0.75 3.59 11.81
C GLY A 44 0.08 4.96 11.90
N ASP A 45 -0.74 5.34 10.92
CA ASP A 45 -1.58 6.54 10.97
C ASP A 45 -2.75 6.38 11.96
N ALA A 46 -3.48 5.25 11.93
CA ALA A 46 -4.57 5.01 12.87
C ALA A 46 -4.10 4.89 14.34
N GLU A 47 -2.89 4.39 14.57
CA GLU A 47 -2.28 4.31 15.91
C GLU A 47 -1.84 5.69 16.44
N ARG A 48 -1.35 6.59 15.56
CA ARG A 48 -0.93 7.94 15.94
C ARG A 48 -2.10 8.91 16.11
N ASN A 49 -3.17 8.72 15.33
CA ASN A 49 -4.33 9.60 15.31
C ASN A 49 -5.60 8.76 15.55
N PRO A 50 -5.94 8.48 16.83
CA PRO A 50 -7.12 7.68 17.19
C PRO A 50 -8.43 8.28 16.71
N ASP A 51 -8.49 9.61 16.62
CA ASP A 51 -9.62 10.36 16.08
C ASP A 51 -9.64 10.27 14.54
N PRO A 52 -10.68 9.65 13.94
CA PRO A 52 -10.80 9.48 12.49
C PRO A 52 -10.72 10.79 11.70
N ASP A 53 -11.22 11.88 12.26
CA ASP A 53 -11.31 13.18 11.58
C ASP A 53 -9.96 13.90 11.53
N ARG A 54 -8.98 13.43 12.30
CA ARG A 54 -7.63 14.02 12.40
C ARG A 54 -6.56 13.21 11.69
N ARG A 55 -6.93 12.18 10.93
CA ARG A 55 -5.98 11.31 10.21
C ARG A 55 -5.29 12.05 9.07
N GLU A 56 -4.09 11.61 8.73
CA GLU A 56 -3.36 12.20 7.61
C GLU A 56 -4.01 11.84 6.26
N ASP A 57 -3.88 12.73 5.28
CA ASP A 57 -4.32 12.46 3.91
C ASP A 57 -3.28 11.58 3.17
N LEU A 58 -3.26 10.31 3.57
CA LEU A 58 -2.45 9.28 2.92
C LEU A 58 -2.83 9.09 1.44
N ALA A 59 -4.04 9.45 1.02
CA ALA A 59 -4.43 9.37 -0.38
C ALA A 59 -3.60 10.32 -1.24
N MET A 60 -3.44 11.57 -0.79
CA MET A 60 -2.59 12.54 -1.46
C MET A 60 -1.12 12.07 -1.54
N TRP A 61 -0.56 11.58 -0.43
CA TRP A 61 0.82 11.09 -0.39
C TRP A 61 1.07 9.92 -1.34
N TRP A 62 0.18 8.93 -1.36
CA TRP A 62 0.30 7.77 -2.24
C TRP A 62 0.03 8.12 -3.71
N LEU A 63 -0.85 9.09 -3.99
CA LEU A 63 -1.09 9.59 -5.35
C LEU A 63 0.16 10.29 -5.90
N LEU A 64 0.70 11.26 -5.14
CA LEU A 64 1.91 11.98 -5.53
C LEU A 64 3.11 11.03 -5.63
N GLY A 65 3.25 10.10 -4.68
CA GLY A 65 4.29 9.07 -4.70
C GLY A 65 4.18 8.16 -5.92
N GLY A 66 2.97 7.74 -6.30
CA GLY A 66 2.72 6.95 -7.49
C GLY A 66 3.06 7.68 -8.79
N ILE A 67 2.67 8.95 -8.91
CA ILE A 67 3.01 9.81 -10.05
C ILE A 67 4.53 10.00 -10.14
N PHE A 68 5.17 10.35 -9.02
CA PHE A 68 6.62 10.52 -8.95
C PHE A 68 7.36 9.24 -9.34
N ALA A 69 6.95 8.09 -8.79
CA ALA A 69 7.50 6.79 -9.14
C ALA A 69 7.32 6.48 -10.63
N GLY A 70 6.15 6.79 -11.20
CA GLY A 70 5.87 6.63 -12.62
C GLY A 70 6.81 7.45 -13.50
N VAL A 71 6.86 8.77 -13.30
CA VAL A 71 7.68 9.69 -14.10
C VAL A 71 9.17 9.38 -13.96
N VAL A 72 9.68 9.24 -12.74
CA VAL A 72 11.10 8.98 -12.50
C VAL A 72 11.49 7.62 -13.05
N SER A 73 10.65 6.59 -12.88
CA SER A 73 10.98 5.26 -13.42
C SER A 73 10.94 5.22 -14.94
N GLY A 74 9.98 5.89 -15.58
CA GLY A 74 9.92 6.00 -17.04
C GLY A 74 11.14 6.72 -17.60
N LEU A 75 11.53 7.83 -16.98
CA LEU A 75 12.73 8.58 -17.38
C LEU A 75 14.01 7.74 -17.24
N VAL A 76 14.17 7.01 -16.13
CA VAL A 76 15.34 6.15 -15.92
C VAL A 76 15.38 5.00 -16.91
N ILE A 77 14.25 4.34 -17.19
CA ILE A 77 14.20 3.25 -18.17
C ILE A 77 14.52 3.76 -19.58
N TRP A 78 13.99 4.92 -19.96
CA TRP A 78 14.33 5.56 -21.22
C TRP A 78 15.83 5.86 -21.31
N LEU A 79 16.45 6.42 -20.28
CA LEU A 79 17.90 6.66 -20.24
C LEU A 79 18.71 5.36 -20.39
N ILE A 80 18.29 4.28 -19.73
CA ILE A 80 18.97 2.98 -19.84
C ILE A 80 18.85 2.41 -21.26
N SER A 81 17.70 2.57 -21.91
CA SER A 81 17.46 2.06 -23.27
C SER A 81 18.37 2.69 -24.33
N LEU A 82 18.91 3.89 -24.08
CA LEU A 82 19.88 4.54 -24.97
C LEU A 82 21.20 3.78 -25.08
N PHE A 83 21.53 2.95 -24.09
CA PHE A 83 22.80 2.22 -24.00
C PHE A 83 22.61 0.69 -24.01
N ASN A 84 21.36 0.20 -24.02
CA ASN A 84 21.06 -1.22 -23.93
C ASN A 84 19.81 -1.58 -24.74
N ASP A 85 20.03 -2.21 -25.89
CA ASP A 85 18.98 -2.67 -26.80
C ASP A 85 18.13 -3.82 -26.22
N GLY A 86 18.61 -4.49 -25.16
CA GLY A 86 17.90 -5.56 -24.47
C GLY A 86 16.76 -5.07 -23.56
N ILE A 87 16.59 -3.76 -23.40
CA ILE A 87 15.56 -3.17 -22.53
C ILE A 87 14.55 -2.41 -23.38
N TYR A 88 13.30 -2.90 -23.39
CA TYR A 88 12.20 -2.21 -24.07
C TYR A 88 11.80 -0.94 -23.32
N ALA A 89 12.03 0.20 -23.97
CA ALA A 89 11.46 1.49 -23.62
C ALA A 89 10.64 2.03 -24.79
N ALA A 90 9.50 2.63 -24.48
CA ALA A 90 8.74 3.37 -25.48
C ALA A 90 9.40 4.73 -25.79
N SER A 91 8.76 5.54 -26.64
CA SER A 91 9.19 6.93 -26.81
C SER A 91 9.16 7.68 -25.48
N ILE A 92 10.03 8.67 -25.31
CA ILE A 92 10.11 9.46 -24.07
C ILE A 92 8.75 10.05 -23.66
N LEU A 93 7.95 10.50 -24.62
CA LEU A 93 6.60 11.02 -24.37
C LEU A 93 5.67 9.94 -23.81
N ALA A 94 5.71 8.72 -24.33
CA ALA A 94 4.89 7.61 -23.84
C ALA A 94 5.33 7.15 -22.44
N GLU A 95 6.64 7.13 -22.18
CA GLU A 95 7.19 6.78 -20.86
C GLU A 95 6.77 7.79 -19.78
N LEU A 96 6.82 9.09 -20.09
CA LEU A 96 6.47 10.15 -19.12
C LEU A 96 4.95 10.38 -18.97
N THR A 97 4.11 9.79 -19.83
CA THR A 97 2.65 9.99 -19.78
C THR A 97 1.91 8.68 -19.52
N THR A 98 1.75 7.83 -20.54
CA THR A 98 0.99 6.59 -20.46
C THR A 98 1.57 5.63 -19.45
N THR A 99 2.89 5.39 -19.52
CA THR A 99 3.55 4.48 -18.59
C THR A 99 3.58 5.06 -17.18
N ALA A 100 3.85 6.36 -17.04
CA ALA A 100 3.80 7.03 -15.75
C ALA A 100 2.41 6.96 -15.10
N ALA A 101 1.34 7.21 -15.86
CA ALA A 101 -0.04 7.11 -15.39
C ALA A 101 -0.40 5.66 -15.00
N PHE A 102 0.02 4.68 -15.80
CA PHE A 102 -0.20 3.27 -15.48
C PHE A 102 0.51 2.86 -14.18
N VAL A 103 1.76 3.27 -13.99
CA VAL A 103 2.50 3.01 -12.75
C VAL A 103 1.85 3.72 -11.58
N ALA A 104 1.39 4.97 -11.75
CA ALA A 104 0.69 5.70 -10.71
C ALA A 104 -0.58 4.96 -10.26
N LEU A 105 -1.37 4.42 -11.20
CA LEU A 105 -2.55 3.60 -10.88
C LEU A 105 -2.19 2.29 -10.18
N LEU A 106 -1.15 1.60 -10.66
CA LEU A 106 -0.64 0.37 -10.05
C LEU A 106 -0.09 0.58 -8.64
N VAL A 107 0.32 1.80 -8.29
CA VAL A 107 0.73 2.13 -6.93
C VAL A 107 -0.49 2.55 -6.10
N PHE A 108 -1.26 3.51 -6.60
CA PHE A 108 -2.31 4.18 -5.86
C PHE A 108 -3.45 3.26 -5.45
N VAL A 109 -4.01 2.48 -6.40
CA VAL A 109 -5.19 1.63 -6.14
C VAL A 109 -4.93 0.56 -5.06
N PRO A 110 -3.90 -0.30 -5.20
CA PRO A 110 -3.61 -1.30 -4.17
C PRO A 110 -3.13 -0.67 -2.85
N ALA A 111 -2.50 0.51 -2.90
CA ALA A 111 -2.15 1.24 -1.69
C ALA A 111 -3.39 1.72 -0.94
N MET A 112 -4.39 2.28 -1.62
CA MET A 112 -5.62 2.71 -0.95
C MET A 112 -6.38 1.55 -0.31
N ALA A 113 -6.44 0.40 -0.98
CA ALA A 113 -6.99 -0.82 -0.38
C ALA A 113 -6.19 -1.24 0.87
N GLY A 114 -4.85 -1.16 0.80
CA GLY A 114 -3.96 -1.45 1.92
C GLY A 114 -4.13 -0.49 3.10
N VAL A 115 -4.09 0.82 2.87
CA VAL A 115 -4.30 1.85 3.90
C VAL A 115 -5.64 1.65 4.59
N PHE A 116 -6.71 1.46 3.83
CA PHE A 116 -8.04 1.21 4.37
C PHE A 116 -8.07 -0.04 5.25
N ALA A 117 -7.52 -1.16 4.77
CA ALA A 117 -7.41 -2.38 5.55
C ALA A 117 -6.59 -2.17 6.83
N GLY A 118 -5.48 -1.43 6.75
CA GLY A 118 -4.64 -1.10 7.89
C GLY A 118 -5.38 -0.31 8.97
N ARG A 119 -6.07 0.76 8.57
CA ARG A 119 -6.90 1.57 9.48
C ARG A 119 -8.02 0.72 10.12
N LEU A 120 -8.70 -0.09 9.33
CA LEU A 120 -9.79 -0.96 9.82
C LEU A 120 -9.32 -1.99 10.85
N LEU A 121 -8.13 -2.56 10.68
CA LEU A 121 -7.55 -3.50 11.65
C LEU A 121 -7.29 -2.85 13.02
N VAL A 122 -6.88 -1.58 13.03
CA VAL A 122 -6.62 -0.82 14.27
C VAL A 122 -7.93 -0.37 14.93
N ASP A 123 -8.89 0.12 14.14
CA ASP A 123 -10.19 0.58 14.64
C ASP A 123 -10.99 -0.55 15.29
N ARG A 124 -10.89 -1.77 14.75
CA ARG A 124 -11.51 -2.95 15.35
C ARG A 124 -10.92 -3.28 16.72
N LYS A 125 -9.60 -3.22 16.86
CA LYS A 125 -8.93 -3.48 18.15
C LYS A 125 -9.32 -2.47 19.21
N HIS A 126 -9.39 -1.18 18.87
CA HIS A 126 -9.82 -0.16 19.83
C HIS A 126 -11.25 -0.36 20.31
N LYS A 127 -12.17 -0.75 19.40
CA LYS A 127 -13.55 -1.08 19.77
C LYS A 127 -13.64 -2.31 20.68
N GLU A 128 -12.88 -3.36 20.39
CA GLU A 128 -12.81 -4.56 21.23
C GLU A 128 -12.27 -4.24 22.63
N HIS A 129 -11.20 -3.44 22.73
CA HIS A 129 -10.65 -3.01 24.02
C HIS A 129 -11.63 -2.13 24.82
N ALA A 130 -12.32 -1.19 24.16
CA ALA A 130 -13.32 -0.36 24.82
C ALA A 130 -14.50 -1.20 25.35
N ALA A 131 -14.96 -2.20 24.58
CA ALA A 131 -16.03 -3.10 25.00
C ALA A 131 -15.62 -3.95 26.22
N LEU A 132 -14.37 -4.44 26.26
CA LEU A 132 -13.85 -5.19 27.42
C LEU A 132 -13.77 -4.30 28.66
N GLN A 133 -13.26 -3.07 28.53
CA GLN A 133 -13.13 -2.14 29.65
C GLN A 133 -14.49 -1.69 30.22
N GLN A 134 -15.49 -1.54 29.35
CA GLN A 134 -16.87 -1.28 29.78
C GLN A 134 -17.44 -2.48 30.55
N SER A 135 -17.23 -3.71 30.05
CA SER A 135 -17.70 -4.91 30.76
C SER A 135 -17.07 -5.09 32.14
N ASP A 136 -15.77 -4.82 32.29
CA ASP A 136 -15.11 -4.84 33.59
C ASP A 136 -15.70 -3.78 34.54
N THR A 137 -15.93 -2.56 34.03
CA THR A 137 -16.51 -1.47 34.83
C THR A 137 -17.94 -1.78 35.30
N ASP A 138 -18.78 -2.35 34.43
CA ASP A 138 -20.14 -2.76 34.77
C ASP A 138 -20.15 -3.84 35.87
N VAL A 139 -19.21 -4.80 35.82
CA VAL A 139 -19.06 -5.82 36.88
C VAL A 139 -18.68 -5.19 38.22
N PHE A 140 -17.74 -4.24 38.24
CA PHE A 140 -17.36 -3.54 39.48
C PHE A 140 -18.52 -2.71 40.04
N GLN A 141 -19.31 -2.05 39.18
CA GLN A 141 -20.49 -1.31 39.61
C GLN A 141 -21.54 -2.24 40.23
N ALA A 142 -21.85 -3.38 39.59
CA ALA A 142 -22.81 -4.35 40.10
C ALA A 142 -22.41 -4.89 41.49
N VAL A 143 -21.13 -5.21 41.70
CA VAL A 143 -20.63 -5.67 43.00
C VAL A 143 -20.73 -4.57 44.06
N GLN A 144 -20.47 -3.32 43.70
CA GLN A 144 -20.55 -2.20 44.64
C GLN A 144 -21.98 -1.87 45.05
N GLU A 145 -22.94 -1.97 44.13
CA GLU A 145 -24.38 -1.84 44.44
C GLU A 145 -24.87 -2.94 45.39
N GLU A 146 -24.45 -4.19 45.20
CA GLU A 146 -24.79 -5.31 46.09
C GLU A 146 -24.20 -5.11 47.50
N ALA A 147 -22.97 -4.61 47.60
CA ALA A 147 -22.32 -4.33 48.88
C ALA A 147 -23.01 -3.20 49.68
N ASP A 148 -23.52 -2.16 48.99
CA ASP A 148 -24.27 -1.07 49.63
C ASP A 148 -25.71 -1.48 49.99
N ALA A 149 -26.34 -2.38 49.23
CA ALA A 149 -27.67 -2.90 49.54
C ALA A 149 -27.72 -3.81 50.78
N THR A 150 -26.57 -4.32 51.22
CA THR A 150 -26.46 -5.26 52.35
C THR A 150 -26.08 -4.56 53.67
N LYS A 151 -25.87 -3.24 53.67
CA LYS A 151 -25.62 -2.41 54.87
C LYS A 151 -26.89 -1.75 55.39
#